data_AF-A0A259JVH2-F1
#
_entry.id   AF-A0A259JVH2-F1
#
_cell.length_a   1.000
_cell.length_b   1.000
_cell.length_c   1.000
_cell.angle_alpha   90.00
_cell.angle_beta   90.00
_cell.angle_gamma   90.00
#
_symmetry.space_group_name_H-M   'P 1'
#
loop_
_entity.id
_entity.type
_entity.pdbx_description
1 polymer ?
#
loop_
_entity_poly.entity_id
_entity_poly.type
_entity_poly.pdbx_seq_one_letter_code
_entity_poly.pdbx_strand_id
1 'polypeptide(L)'
;MTEKLNPQARRDRYGSRINRTHSPVLASSVPWISVLLGSFLQILPVASAVPLVPPTGFVILLCWRLVRPGLLPVWAGVPLGMFDDLLSGQ
;
A
#
# COMPACT_ATOMS: atom_id res chain seq x y z
N MET A 1 -6.77 -31.77 44.84
CA MET A 1 -6.10 -32.19 43.59
C MET A 1 -6.38 -31.12 42.54
N THR A 2 -5.62 -30.02 42.56
CA THR A 2 -5.79 -28.89 41.62
C THR A 2 -4.82 -29.08 40.47
N GLU A 3 -5.35 -29.52 39.33
CA GLU A 3 -4.62 -29.69 38.09
C GLU A 3 -4.06 -28.33 37.64
N LYS A 4 -2.73 -28.20 37.61
CA LYS A 4 -2.06 -26.99 37.13
C LYS A 4 -2.27 -26.91 35.62
N LEU A 5 -3.31 -26.19 35.20
CA LEU A 5 -3.55 -25.87 33.78
C LEU A 5 -2.28 -25.28 33.17
N ASN A 6 -1.64 -26.04 32.28
CA ASN A 6 -0.42 -25.64 31.60
C ASN A 6 -0.70 -24.41 30.71
N PRO A 7 -0.14 -23.23 31.03
CA PRO A 7 -0.39 -22.01 30.25
C PRO A 7 0.13 -22.12 28.80
N GLN A 8 0.97 -23.11 28.51
CA GLN A 8 1.52 -23.34 27.18
C GLN A 8 0.64 -24.21 26.28
N ALA A 9 -0.45 -24.83 26.78
CA ALA A 9 -1.33 -25.67 25.98
C ALA A 9 -2.07 -24.92 24.85
N ARG A 10 -2.08 -23.57 24.87
CA ARG A 10 -2.68 -22.72 23.82
C ARG A 10 -1.68 -22.25 22.75
N ARG A 11 -0.39 -22.60 22.85
CA ARG A 11 0.62 -22.23 21.85
C ARG A 11 0.80 -23.39 20.87
N ASP A 12 0.15 -23.28 19.71
CA ASP A 12 0.37 -24.18 18.57
C ASP A 12 1.78 -23.95 18.00
N ARG A 13 2.31 -24.91 17.23
CA ARG A 13 3.68 -24.87 16.64
C ARG A 13 3.90 -23.64 15.73
N TYR A 14 2.82 -22.97 15.34
CA TYR A 14 2.76 -21.79 14.47
C TYR A 14 2.36 -20.48 15.20
N GLY A 15 2.34 -20.45 16.54
CA GLY A 15 2.00 -19.26 17.34
C GLY A 15 0.51 -19.02 17.58
N SER A 16 0.17 -17.94 18.32
CA SER A 16 -1.21 -17.60 18.69
C SER A 16 -2.02 -17.15 17.48
N ARG A 17 -3.05 -17.92 17.08
CA ARG A 17 -3.97 -17.56 15.99
C ARG A 17 -4.91 -16.40 16.35
N ILE A 18 -5.10 -16.12 17.65
CA ILE A 18 -6.18 -15.25 18.17
C ILE A 18 -5.71 -13.78 18.32
N ASN A 19 -4.44 -13.48 18.05
CA ASN A 19 -3.92 -12.11 18.02
C ASN A 19 -3.01 -11.86 16.80
N ARG A 20 -3.46 -12.28 15.61
CA ARG A 20 -2.88 -11.81 14.36
C ARG A 20 -3.44 -10.42 14.07
N THR A 21 -2.99 -9.44 14.84
CA THR A 21 -3.27 -8.03 14.56
C THR A 21 -2.58 -7.66 13.25
N HIS A 22 -3.33 -7.06 12.31
CA HIS A 22 -2.74 -6.54 11.09
C HIS A 22 -1.72 -5.48 11.46
N SER A 23 -0.51 -5.55 10.88
CA SER A 23 0.52 -4.56 11.16
C SER A 23 0.02 -3.16 10.74
N PRO A 24 -0.13 -2.22 11.67
CA PRO A 24 -0.60 -0.87 11.35
C PRO A 24 0.39 -0.14 10.42
N VAL A 25 1.67 -0.50 10.50
CA VAL A 25 2.73 0.02 9.62
C VAL A 25 2.48 -0.41 8.18
N LEU A 26 2.22 -1.71 7.95
CA LEU A 26 1.93 -2.21 6.60
C LEU A 26 0.65 -1.57 6.04
N ALA A 27 -0.39 -1.42 6.86
CA ALA A 27 -1.62 -0.77 6.43
C ALA A 27 -1.42 0.69 6.01
N SER A 28 -0.49 1.40 6.66
CA SER A 28 -0.20 2.80 6.37
C SER A 28 0.78 2.97 5.20
N SER A 29 1.78 2.09 5.04
CA SER A 29 2.81 2.23 4.01
C SER A 29 2.40 1.71 2.63
N VAL A 30 1.55 0.69 2.57
CA VAL A 30 1.12 0.06 1.30
C VAL A 30 0.49 1.07 0.31
N PRO A 31 -0.41 1.97 0.72
CA PRO A 31 -0.97 2.98 -0.18
C PRO A 31 0.08 3.91 -0.78
N TRP A 32 1.07 4.33 0.00
CA TRP A 32 2.14 5.22 -0.47
C TRP A 32 3.06 4.51 -1.47
N ILE A 33 3.54 3.32 -1.09
CA ILE A 33 4.50 2.55 -1.91
C ILE A 33 3.89 2.17 -3.25
N SER A 34 2.62 1.75 -3.26
CA SER A 34 1.94 1.37 -4.50
C SER A 34 1.71 2.55 -5.45
N VAL A 35 1.44 3.76 -4.94
CA VAL A 35 1.37 4.98 -5.78
C VAL A 35 2.73 5.26 -6.41
N LEU A 36 3.80 5.26 -5.62
CA LEU A 36 5.17 5.49 -6.12
C LEU A 36 5.56 4.45 -7.18
N LEU A 37 5.27 3.17 -6.94
CA LEU A 37 5.47 2.10 -7.92
C LEU A 37 4.64 2.32 -9.20
N GLY A 38 3.43 2.85 -9.05
CA GLY A 38 2.58 3.27 -10.16
C GLY A 38 3.23 4.32 -11.03
N SER A 39 3.84 5.35 -10.43
CA SER A 39 4.53 6.43 -11.15
C SER A 39 5.74 5.92 -11.94
N PHE A 40 6.47 4.92 -11.44
CA PHE A 40 7.60 4.33 -12.18
C PHE A 40 7.21 3.67 -13.51
N LEU A 41 5.96 3.25 -13.68
CA LEU A 41 5.51 2.63 -14.93
C LEU A 41 5.53 3.60 -16.12
N GLN A 42 5.42 4.91 -15.87
CA GLN A 42 5.44 5.94 -16.93
C GLN A 42 6.85 6.13 -17.53
N ILE A 43 7.90 5.77 -16.80
CA ILE A 43 9.30 5.87 -17.25
C ILE A 43 9.70 4.73 -18.19
N LEU A 44 8.91 3.64 -18.22
CA LEU A 44 9.24 2.49 -19.04
C LEU A 44 9.18 2.87 -20.53
N PRO A 45 10.15 2.44 -21.35
CA PRO A 45 10.14 2.74 -22.77
C PRO A 45 9.00 1.97 -23.46
N VAL A 46 7.92 2.67 -23.77
CA VAL A 46 6.78 2.10 -24.51
C VAL A 46 6.89 2.51 -25.98
N ALA A 47 7.23 1.55 -26.84
CA ALA A 47 7.23 1.73 -28.29
C ALA A 47 5.78 1.84 -28.81
N SER A 48 5.20 3.03 -28.74
CA SER A 48 3.84 3.31 -29.18
C SER A 48 3.81 4.57 -30.03
N ALA A 49 2.96 4.58 -31.07
CA ALA A 49 2.78 5.73 -31.96
C ALA A 49 1.91 6.84 -31.33
N VAL A 50 1.27 6.56 -30.18
CA VAL A 50 0.33 7.43 -29.48
C VAL A 50 0.49 7.20 -27.97
N PRO A 51 0.43 8.23 -27.12
CA PRO A 51 0.48 8.08 -25.66
C PRO A 51 -0.74 7.30 -25.16
N LEU A 52 -0.52 6.01 -24.84
CA LEU A 52 -1.59 5.09 -24.43
C LEU A 52 -1.70 4.92 -22.91
N VAL A 53 -0.60 5.16 -22.19
CA VAL A 53 -0.52 4.87 -20.75
C VAL A 53 -1.09 6.06 -19.97
N PRO A 54 -2.20 5.88 -19.23
CA PRO A 54 -2.70 6.93 -18.35
C PRO A 54 -1.70 7.19 -17.22
N PRO A 55 -1.80 8.32 -16.50
CA PRO A 55 -0.95 8.57 -15.34
C PRO A 55 -1.23 7.56 -14.22
N THR A 56 -0.45 6.48 -14.20
CA THR A 56 -0.71 5.27 -13.41
C THR A 56 -0.58 5.52 -11.91
N GLY A 57 0.37 6.37 -11.49
CA GLY A 57 0.49 6.82 -10.10
C GLY A 57 -0.79 7.50 -9.61
N PHE A 58 -1.32 8.44 -10.41
CA PHE A 58 -2.57 9.14 -10.10
C PHE A 58 -3.78 8.19 -10.03
N VAL A 59 -3.91 7.26 -10.98
CA VAL A 59 -5.00 6.28 -10.97
C VAL A 59 -4.94 5.39 -9.73
N ILE A 60 -3.75 4.93 -9.33
CA ILE A 60 -3.57 4.13 -8.12
C ILE A 60 -3.91 4.94 -6.86
N LEU A 61 -3.51 6.22 -6.80
CA LEU A 61 -3.89 7.11 -5.70
C LEU A 61 -5.41 7.22 -5.60
N LEU A 62 -6.11 7.39 -6.73
CA LEU A 62 -7.56 7.44 -6.77
C LEU A 62 -8.19 6.13 -6.30
N CYS A 63 -7.68 4.98 -6.77
CA CYS A 63 -8.12 3.66 -6.32
C CYS A 63 -8.04 3.51 -4.80
N TRP A 64 -6.96 3.96 -4.15
CA TRP A 64 -6.85 3.92 -2.69
C TRP A 64 -7.86 4.81 -1.98
N ARG A 65 -8.13 6.00 -2.53
CA ARG A 65 -9.15 6.91 -1.98
C ARG A 65 -10.57 6.34 -2.13
N LEU A 66 -10.83 5.55 -3.17
CA LEU A 66 -12.11 4.86 -3.37
C LEU A 66 -12.26 3.62 -2.48
N VAL A 67 -11.22 2.80 -2.34
CA VAL A 67 -11.27 1.54 -1.57
C VAL A 67 -11.32 1.79 -0.06
N ARG A 68 -10.52 2.74 0.45
CA ARG A 68 -10.54 3.12 1.87
C ARG A 68 -10.31 4.63 2.02
N PRO A 69 -11.38 5.44 1.92
CA PRO A 69 -11.31 6.86 2.20
C PRO A 69 -10.86 7.05 3.66
N GLY A 70 -9.65 7.56 3.86
CA GLY A 70 -9.05 7.78 5.19
C GLY A 70 -7.67 7.14 5.40
N LEU A 71 -7.21 6.26 4.51
CA LEU A 71 -5.83 5.73 4.59
C LEU A 71 -4.78 6.77 4.22
N LEU A 72 -5.06 7.58 3.19
CA LEU A 72 -4.19 8.64 2.74
C LEU A 72 -4.73 9.98 3.25
N PRO A 73 -3.88 10.86 3.82
CA PRO A 73 -4.30 12.19 4.19
C PRO A 73 -4.68 13.00 2.94
N VAL A 74 -5.58 13.98 3.09
CA VAL A 74 -6.12 14.77 1.97
C VAL A 74 -5.02 15.47 1.16
N TRP A 75 -3.93 15.85 1.83
CA TRP A 75 -2.77 16.51 1.24
C TRP A 75 -1.76 15.55 0.59
N ALA A 76 -1.94 14.22 0.68
CA ALA A 76 -1.00 13.24 0.12
C ALA A 76 -0.81 13.38 -1.40
N GLY A 77 -1.82 13.91 -2.11
CA GLY A 77 -1.73 14.17 -3.54
C GLY A 77 -0.66 15.20 -3.91
N VAL A 78 -0.31 16.13 -3.02
CA VAL A 78 0.71 17.15 -3.29
C VAL A 78 2.12 16.52 -3.40
N PRO A 79 2.67 15.85 -2.38
CA PRO A 79 4.00 15.26 -2.47
C PRO A 79 4.06 14.12 -3.49
N LEU A 80 3.01 13.30 -3.60
CA LEU A 80 2.95 12.20 -4.57
C LEU A 80 2.84 12.71 -6.01
N GLY A 81 2.07 13.78 -6.23
CA GLY A 81 1.95 14.45 -7.52
C GLY A 81 3.27 15.09 -7.94
N MET A 82 3.95 15.81 -7.05
CA MET A 82 5.29 16.36 -7.34
C MET A 82 6.29 15.27 -7.71
N PHE A 83 6.24 14.11 -7.06
CA PHE A 83 7.09 12.98 -7.42
C PHE A 83 6.75 12.40 -8.80
N ASP A 84 5.45 12.19 -9.10
CA ASP A 84 4.97 11.70 -10.39
C ASP A 84 5.37 12.64 -11.54
N ASP A 85 5.24 13.95 -11.30
CA ASP A 85 5.58 15.03 -12.22
C ASP A 85 7.08 15.06 -12.54
N LEU A 86 7.94 14.92 -11.52
CA LEU A 86 9.40 14.83 -11.70
C LEU A 86 9.84 13.58 -12.48
N LEU A 87 9.11 12.46 -12.34
CA LEU A 87 9.41 11.23 -13.07
C LEU A 87 8.91 11.27 -14.52
N SER A 88 7.71 11.82 -14.74
CA SER A 88 7.04 11.81 -16.04
C SER A 88 7.34 13.05 -16.89
N GLY A 89 7.80 14.14 -16.28
CA GLY A 89 8.09 15.41 -16.94
C GLY A 89 6.85 16.18 -17.39
N GLN A 90 5.76 16.10 -16.63
CA GLN A 90 4.50 16.81 -16.86
C GLN A 90 4.59 18.31 -16.52
#